data_AF-A0A6G3CUD3-F1
#
_entry.id   AF-A0A6G3CUD3-F1
#
_cell.length_a   1.000
_cell.length_b   1.000
_cell.length_c   1.000
_cell.angle_alpha   90.00
_cell.angle_beta   90.00
_cell.angle_gamma   90.00
#
_symmetry.space_group_name_H-M   'P 1'
#
loop_
_entity.id
_entity.type
_entity.pdbx_description
1 polymer ?
#
loop_
_entity_poly.entity_id
_entity_poly.type
_entity_poly.pdbx_seq_one_letter_code
_entity_poly.pdbx_strand_id
1 'polypeptide(L)'
;MTGADYLLPLRTKLRSMRTESFGADPAGARMERIRRSPQFVDGAFQNPVGARIRPSGSSVEFAKTYFQKEQRVLRTPNGAVPVHPTTLADLAVPPVSGLRLTWMGHSSVLAEIDGRRILFDPVWGERCSPFPFAGPKRLHPTPLSLAALGPVDVVVISHDHYDHLDLPTIRALAGTDTVFAVPLGVGAHLERWGVPAARMHELDWNETATVAGISLTATPARHFCGRGLRNQQHALWAS
;
A
#
# COMPACT_ATOMS: atom_id res chain seq x y z
N MET A 1 42.47 29.73 -6.52
CA MET A 1 41.25 29.03 -6.96
C MET A 1 41.23 27.66 -6.32
N THR A 2 40.71 27.55 -5.10
CA THR A 2 40.67 26.32 -4.31
C THR A 2 39.31 25.67 -4.49
N GLY A 3 39.27 24.56 -5.24
CA GLY A 3 38.10 23.70 -5.37
C GLY A 3 37.86 22.95 -4.06
N ALA A 4 36.76 23.25 -3.39
CA ALA A 4 36.23 22.44 -2.31
C ALA A 4 35.20 21.47 -2.91
N ASP A 5 35.64 20.25 -3.19
CA ASP A 5 34.73 19.12 -3.43
C ASP A 5 33.95 18.85 -2.15
N TYR A 6 32.74 19.40 -2.07
CA TYR A 6 31.77 19.03 -1.05
C TYR A 6 31.33 17.59 -1.30
N LEU A 7 32.01 16.64 -0.67
CA LEU A 7 31.51 15.29 -0.47
C LEU A 7 30.16 15.39 0.25
N LEU A 8 29.07 15.26 -0.51
CA LEU A 8 27.73 15.17 0.06
C LEU A 8 27.73 14.07 1.14
N PRO A 9 27.18 14.35 2.35
CA PRO A 9 27.12 13.39 3.43
C PRO A 9 26.54 12.06 2.95
N LEU A 10 27.03 10.93 3.48
CA LEU A 10 26.58 9.57 3.13
C LEU A 10 25.04 9.43 3.13
N ARG A 11 24.36 10.16 4.02
CA ARG A 11 22.89 10.26 4.10
C ARG A 11 22.25 10.80 2.82
N THR A 12 22.88 11.74 2.13
CA THR A 12 22.37 12.34 0.90
C THR A 12 22.61 11.43 -0.31
N LYS A 13 23.73 10.70 -0.36
CA LYS A 13 23.95 9.63 -1.36
C LYS A 13 22.99 8.44 -1.19
N LEU A 14 22.63 8.08 0.06
CA LEU A 14 21.62 7.05 0.32
C LEU A 14 20.19 7.50 -0.06
N ARG A 15 19.89 8.80 0.00
CA ARG A 15 18.62 9.36 -0.50
C ARG A 15 18.54 9.33 -2.02
N SER A 16 19.64 9.56 -2.75
CA SER A 16 19.66 9.51 -4.23
C SER A 16 19.53 8.09 -4.80
N MET A 17 19.65 7.04 -3.99
CA MET A 17 19.39 5.65 -4.39
C MET A 17 17.96 5.17 -4.06
N ARG A 18 17.13 5.99 -3.40
CA ARG A 18 15.72 5.65 -3.17
C ARG A 18 14.94 5.87 -4.46
N THR A 19 14.51 4.78 -5.07
CA THR A 19 13.50 4.81 -6.14
C THR A 19 12.23 5.51 -5.67
N GLU A 20 11.40 5.96 -6.60
CA GLU A 20 10.13 6.61 -6.26
C GLU A 20 9.20 5.70 -5.44
N SER A 21 9.30 4.39 -5.61
CA SER A 21 8.50 3.38 -4.91
C SER A 21 8.66 3.38 -3.39
N PHE A 22 9.76 3.93 -2.86
CA PHE A 22 9.96 4.09 -1.41
C PHE A 22 9.00 5.11 -0.76
N GLY A 23 8.32 5.95 -1.56
CA GLY A 23 7.45 6.99 -1.01
C GLY A 23 8.22 8.12 -0.31
N ALA A 24 7.53 8.82 0.59
CA ALA A 24 8.07 9.90 1.43
C ALA A 24 7.72 9.69 2.91
N ASP A 25 8.58 10.22 3.78
CA ASP A 25 8.29 10.29 5.21
C ASP A 25 7.30 11.43 5.49
N PRO A 26 6.37 11.28 6.45
CA PRO A 26 5.46 12.36 6.82
C PRO A 26 6.20 13.57 7.41
N ALA A 27 5.70 14.77 7.11
CA ALA A 27 6.26 16.05 7.54
C ALA A 27 5.15 17.07 7.81
N GLY A 28 5.51 18.24 8.36
CA GLY A 28 4.59 19.35 8.63
C GLY A 28 3.35 18.93 9.44
N ALA A 29 2.18 19.45 9.04
CA ALA A 29 0.91 19.20 9.71
C ALA A 29 0.56 17.71 9.87
N ARG A 30 0.93 16.87 8.90
CA ARG A 30 0.74 15.42 8.98
C ARG A 30 1.57 14.79 10.11
N MET A 31 2.84 15.16 10.21
CA MET A 31 3.71 14.66 11.28
C MET A 31 3.27 15.19 12.66
N GLU A 32 2.80 16.44 12.72
CA GLU A 32 2.20 16.98 13.95
C GLU A 32 0.96 16.21 14.37
N ARG A 33 0.10 15.82 13.42
CA ARG A 33 -1.06 14.97 13.70
C ARG A 33 -0.66 13.57 14.16
N ILE A 34 0.33 12.95 13.52
CA ILE A 34 0.91 11.66 13.96
C ILE A 34 1.37 11.74 15.41
N ARG A 35 2.14 12.77 15.79
CA ARG A 35 2.64 12.95 17.16
C ARG A 35 1.55 13.16 18.20
N ARG A 36 0.35 13.59 17.80
CA ARG A 36 -0.81 13.74 18.69
C ARG A 36 -1.65 12.46 18.79
N SER A 37 -1.41 11.47 17.94
CA SER A 37 -2.12 10.20 18.00
C SER A 37 -1.80 9.49 19.32
N PRO A 38 -2.81 8.97 20.05
CA PRO A 38 -2.57 8.15 21.23
C PRO A 38 -1.86 6.83 20.89
N GLN A 39 -1.87 6.43 19.61
CA GLN A 39 -1.26 5.19 19.13
C GLN A 39 0.22 5.36 18.77
N PHE A 40 0.71 6.61 18.72
CA PHE A 40 2.08 6.95 18.38
C PHE A 40 2.91 7.19 19.65
N VAL A 41 3.58 6.15 20.12
CA VAL A 41 4.32 6.13 21.39
C VAL A 41 5.78 5.82 21.14
N ASP A 42 6.68 6.57 21.79
CA ASP A 42 8.13 6.44 21.66
C ASP A 42 8.66 6.55 20.22
N GLY A 43 7.99 7.36 19.39
CA GLY A 43 8.42 7.63 18.01
C GLY A 43 7.96 6.61 16.98
N ALA A 44 7.03 5.71 17.31
CA ALA A 44 6.43 4.76 16.37
C ALA A 44 4.96 4.46 16.74
N PHE A 45 4.17 4.05 15.75
CA PHE A 45 2.86 3.46 16.02
C PHE A 45 3.01 2.10 16.71
N GLN A 46 2.14 1.79 17.68
CA GLN A 46 2.17 0.55 18.44
C GLN A 46 0.88 -0.26 18.29
N ASN A 47 1.00 -1.59 18.36
CA ASN A 47 -0.17 -2.48 18.35
C ASN A 47 -0.92 -2.38 19.69
N PRO A 48 -2.27 -2.42 19.72
CA PRO A 48 -3.04 -2.34 20.96
C PRO A 48 -2.75 -3.51 21.93
N VAL A 49 -2.44 -4.67 21.35
CA VAL A 49 -1.97 -5.86 22.07
C VAL A 49 -0.59 -6.19 21.54
N GLY A 50 0.34 -6.46 22.46
CA GLY A 50 1.74 -6.79 22.13
C GLY A 50 1.83 -7.80 20.98
N ALA A 51 2.46 -7.38 19.88
CA ALA A 51 2.59 -8.18 18.68
C ALA A 51 4.06 -8.51 18.43
N ARG A 52 4.34 -9.78 18.13
CA ARG A 52 5.65 -10.17 17.62
C ARG A 52 5.70 -9.87 16.12
N ILE A 53 6.12 -8.65 15.80
CA ILE A 53 6.20 -8.16 14.41
C ILE A 53 7.42 -8.74 13.69
N ARG A 54 8.50 -9.03 14.43
CA ARG A 54 9.69 -9.69 13.89
C ARG A 54 9.66 -11.18 14.18
N PRO A 55 9.76 -12.04 13.17
CA PRO A 55 9.85 -13.46 13.39
C PRO A 55 11.11 -13.84 14.19
N SER A 56 11.07 -14.96 14.91
CA SER A 56 12.20 -15.50 15.69
C SER A 56 13.38 -15.85 14.80
N GLY A 57 14.58 -15.39 15.14
CA GLY A 57 15.82 -15.78 14.46
C GLY A 57 16.74 -14.60 14.18
N SER A 58 17.93 -14.89 13.64
CA SER A 58 18.85 -13.84 13.17
C SER A 58 18.41 -13.29 11.83
N SER A 59 18.76 -12.04 11.52
CA SER A 59 18.52 -11.44 10.20
C SER A 59 19.16 -12.24 9.06
N VAL A 60 20.21 -13.02 9.36
CA VAL A 60 20.90 -13.91 8.42
C VAL A 60 20.04 -15.12 8.07
N GLU A 61 19.37 -15.75 9.04
CA GLU A 61 18.43 -16.85 8.77
C GLU A 61 17.24 -16.38 7.93
N PHE A 62 16.72 -15.18 8.20
CA PHE A 62 15.69 -14.57 7.34
C PHE A 62 16.16 -14.29 5.91
N ALA A 63 17.38 -13.79 5.75
CA ALA A 63 17.97 -13.60 4.44
C ALA A 63 18.10 -14.93 3.68
N LYS A 64 18.55 -16.00 4.35
CA LYS A 64 18.64 -17.34 3.76
C LYS A 64 17.30 -17.81 3.20
N THR A 65 16.18 -17.64 3.91
CA THR A 65 14.84 -18.00 3.40
C THR A 65 14.47 -17.25 2.11
N TYR A 66 14.94 -16.03 1.91
CA TYR A 66 14.70 -15.26 0.68
C TYR A 66 15.67 -15.62 -0.46
N PHE A 67 16.90 -16.02 -0.15
CA PHE A 67 17.95 -16.30 -1.13
C PHE A 67 18.13 -17.80 -1.46
N GLN A 68 17.62 -18.71 -0.63
CA GLN A 68 17.60 -20.15 -0.89
C GLN A 68 16.61 -20.47 -2.01
N LYS A 69 17.15 -20.66 -3.22
CA LYS A 69 16.38 -20.96 -4.43
C LYS A 69 15.58 -22.26 -4.30
N GLU A 70 16.10 -23.25 -3.58
CA GLU A 70 15.44 -24.54 -3.34
C GLU A 70 14.09 -24.36 -2.63
N GLN A 71 14.00 -23.43 -1.67
CA GLN A 71 12.75 -23.12 -0.98
C GLN A 71 11.74 -22.31 -1.83
N ARG A 72 12.11 -21.87 -3.04
CA ARG A 72 11.14 -21.21 -3.94
C ARG A 72 10.14 -22.21 -4.50
N VAL A 73 10.55 -23.46 -4.67
CA VAL A 73 9.66 -24.54 -5.13
C VAL A 73 8.48 -24.71 -4.18
N LEU A 74 8.71 -24.61 -2.86
CA LEU A 74 7.66 -24.70 -1.84
C LEU A 74 6.68 -23.51 -1.84
N ARG A 75 7.02 -22.40 -2.50
CA ARG A 75 6.23 -21.16 -2.56
C ARG A 75 5.71 -20.84 -3.96
N THR A 76 5.85 -21.80 -4.87
CA THR A 76 5.41 -21.66 -6.26
C THR A 76 4.29 -22.66 -6.52
N PRO A 77 3.18 -22.25 -7.15
CA PRO A 77 2.14 -23.18 -7.58
C PRO A 77 2.71 -24.27 -8.51
N ASN A 78 2.18 -25.49 -8.39
CA ASN A 78 2.59 -26.63 -9.25
C ASN A 78 2.17 -26.47 -10.73
N GLY A 79 1.36 -25.47 -11.05
CA GLY A 79 0.90 -25.17 -12.40
C GLY A 79 0.40 -23.72 -12.49
N ALA A 80 -0.08 -23.33 -13.67
CA ALA A 80 -0.69 -22.02 -13.84
C ALA A 80 -1.87 -21.86 -12.87
N VAL A 81 -1.91 -20.74 -12.15
CA VAL A 81 -3.06 -20.39 -11.32
C VAL A 81 -4.20 -20.01 -12.27
N PRO A 82 -5.36 -20.70 -12.22
CA PRO A 82 -6.49 -20.34 -13.06
C PRO A 82 -6.95 -18.91 -12.73
N VAL A 83 -7.12 -18.09 -13.77
CA VAL A 83 -7.65 -16.74 -13.64
C VAL A 83 -9.01 -16.70 -14.33
N HIS A 84 -10.05 -16.36 -13.58
CA HIS A 84 -11.35 -16.07 -14.16
C HIS A 84 -11.26 -14.73 -14.90
N PRO A 85 -11.54 -14.68 -16.22
CA PRO A 85 -11.41 -13.46 -16.99
C PRO A 85 -12.64 -12.57 -16.74
N THR A 86 -12.69 -11.89 -15.59
CA THR A 86 -13.71 -10.87 -15.34
C THR A 86 -13.56 -9.77 -16.38
N THR A 87 -14.59 -9.56 -17.17
CA THR A 87 -14.62 -8.58 -18.25
C THR A 87 -15.26 -7.26 -17.79
N LEU A 88 -15.04 -6.18 -18.55
CA LEU A 88 -15.79 -4.94 -18.37
C LEU A 88 -17.31 -5.17 -18.50
N ALA A 89 -17.74 -6.10 -19.35
CA ALA A 89 -19.16 -6.42 -19.53
C ALA A 89 -19.75 -7.04 -18.25
N ASP A 90 -18.99 -7.89 -17.55
CA ASP A 90 -19.42 -8.46 -16.27
C ASP A 90 -19.59 -7.37 -15.22
N LEU A 91 -18.69 -6.37 -15.22
CA LEU A 91 -18.72 -5.23 -14.30
C LEU A 91 -19.77 -4.18 -14.70
N ALA A 92 -20.19 -4.11 -15.96
CA ALA A 92 -21.16 -3.13 -16.45
C ALA A 92 -22.58 -3.37 -15.92
N VAL A 93 -22.89 -4.61 -15.53
CA VAL A 93 -24.16 -4.95 -14.89
C VAL A 93 -24.04 -4.74 -13.38
N PRO A 94 -24.87 -3.88 -12.77
CA PRO A 94 -24.88 -3.71 -11.31
C PRO A 94 -25.23 -5.01 -10.57
N PRO A 95 -24.70 -5.23 -9.36
CA PRO A 95 -25.04 -6.41 -8.57
C PRO A 95 -26.51 -6.42 -8.15
N VAL A 96 -27.18 -7.56 -8.33
CA VAL A 96 -28.62 -7.72 -8.02
C VAL A 96 -28.94 -7.45 -6.54
N SER A 97 -28.03 -7.85 -5.64
CA SER A 97 -28.17 -7.64 -4.19
C SER A 97 -27.73 -6.25 -3.72
N GLY A 98 -27.22 -5.41 -4.61
CA GLY A 98 -26.53 -4.17 -4.23
C GLY A 98 -25.08 -4.37 -3.74
N LEU A 99 -24.60 -5.62 -3.63
CA LEU A 99 -23.23 -5.95 -3.25
C LEU A 99 -22.60 -7.00 -4.16
N ARG A 100 -21.42 -6.70 -4.73
CA ARG A 100 -20.54 -7.69 -5.37
C ARG A 100 -19.10 -7.45 -4.94
N LEU A 101 -18.42 -8.53 -4.56
CA LEU A 101 -16.98 -8.53 -4.32
C LEU A 101 -16.31 -9.32 -5.44
N THR A 102 -15.34 -8.70 -6.11
CA THR A 102 -14.53 -9.34 -7.13
C THR A 102 -13.08 -9.35 -6.65
N TRP A 103 -12.54 -10.56 -6.49
CA TRP A 103 -11.15 -10.74 -6.09
C TRP A 103 -10.20 -10.47 -7.27
N MET A 104 -9.32 -9.49 -7.11
CA MET A 104 -8.35 -9.08 -8.14
C MET A 104 -6.95 -9.70 -7.93
N GLY A 105 -6.81 -10.56 -6.92
CA GLY A 105 -5.57 -11.22 -6.53
C GLY A 105 -4.91 -10.59 -5.30
N HIS A 106 -4.22 -11.42 -4.50
CA HIS A 106 -3.66 -11.01 -3.20
C HIS A 106 -4.74 -10.39 -2.30
N SER A 107 -4.49 -9.23 -1.70
CA SER A 107 -5.49 -8.46 -0.94
C SER A 107 -6.29 -7.47 -1.78
N SER A 108 -6.09 -7.43 -3.11
CA SER A 108 -6.84 -6.52 -3.98
C SER A 108 -8.26 -7.03 -4.20
N VAL A 109 -9.25 -6.22 -3.80
CA VAL A 109 -10.69 -6.53 -3.96
C VAL A 109 -11.39 -5.31 -4.52
N LEU A 110 -12.14 -5.50 -5.61
CA LEU A 110 -13.14 -4.53 -6.06
C LEU A 110 -14.46 -4.85 -5.37
N ALA A 111 -14.95 -3.93 -4.56
CA ALA A 111 -16.27 -3.97 -3.96
C ALA A 111 -17.20 -3.01 -4.71
N GLU A 112 -18.29 -3.55 -5.24
CA GLU A 112 -19.42 -2.77 -5.71
C GLU A 112 -20.50 -2.82 -4.64
N ILE A 113 -20.73 -1.69 -3.96
CA ILE A 113 -21.65 -1.58 -2.84
C ILE A 113 -22.42 -0.26 -2.93
N ASP A 114 -23.75 -0.32 -2.79
CA ASP A 114 -24.64 0.85 -2.85
C ASP A 114 -24.42 1.74 -4.09
N GLY A 115 -24.13 1.10 -5.23
CA GLY A 115 -23.86 1.78 -6.50
C GLY A 115 -22.48 2.44 -6.61
N ARG A 116 -21.58 2.20 -5.65
CA ARG A 116 -20.20 2.71 -5.64
C ARG A 116 -19.19 1.61 -5.86
N ARG A 117 -18.05 1.96 -6.44
CA ARG A 117 -16.87 1.10 -6.60
C ARG A 117 -15.78 1.50 -5.62
N ILE A 118 -15.52 0.62 -4.66
CA ILE A 118 -14.42 0.73 -3.72
C ILE A 118 -13.35 -0.30 -4.10
N LEU A 119 -12.10 0.16 -4.19
CA LEU A 119 -10.97 -0.68 -4.51
C LEU A 119 -10.02 -0.79 -3.30
N PHE A 120 -9.97 -1.96 -2.68
CA PHE A 120 -9.13 -2.23 -1.51
C PHE A 120 -7.74 -2.71 -1.94
N ASP A 121 -6.70 -2.19 -1.30
CA ASP A 121 -5.28 -2.58 -1.45
C ASP A 121 -4.86 -2.92 -2.89
N PRO A 122 -5.02 -2.00 -3.85
CA PRO A 122 -4.84 -2.32 -5.26
C PRO A 122 -3.37 -2.49 -5.68
N VAL A 123 -3.06 -3.63 -6.29
CA VAL A 123 -1.73 -3.96 -6.81
C VAL A 123 -1.80 -4.48 -8.25
N TRP A 124 -1.63 -3.59 -9.21
CA TRP A 124 -1.46 -3.92 -10.64
C TRP A 124 0.01 -4.02 -11.07
N GLY A 125 0.95 -3.60 -10.22
CA GLY A 125 2.38 -3.80 -10.45
C GLY A 125 2.75 -5.28 -10.62
N GLU A 126 3.77 -5.52 -11.46
CA GLU A 126 4.29 -6.87 -11.72
C GLU A 126 5.08 -7.43 -10.51
N ARG A 127 5.57 -6.54 -9.64
CA ARG A 127 6.37 -6.89 -8.46
C ARG A 127 5.97 -6.07 -7.25
N CYS A 128 5.85 -6.73 -6.11
CA CYS A 128 5.69 -6.09 -4.81
C CYS A 128 7.07 -5.70 -4.27
N SER A 129 7.69 -4.65 -4.84
CA SER A 129 9.08 -4.29 -4.57
C SER A 129 9.38 -2.82 -4.86
N PRO A 130 10.36 -2.21 -4.15
CA PRO A 130 10.88 -0.90 -4.56
C PRO A 130 11.66 -0.92 -5.88
N PHE A 131 12.04 -2.11 -6.37
CA PHE A 131 12.88 -2.27 -7.55
C PHE A 131 12.14 -3.03 -8.66
N PRO A 132 12.25 -2.60 -9.93
CA PRO A 132 11.60 -3.28 -11.05
C PRO A 132 12.24 -4.65 -11.38
N PHE A 133 13.49 -4.87 -10.97
CA PHE A 133 14.27 -6.06 -11.31
C PHE A 133 14.40 -7.08 -10.17
N ALA A 134 13.98 -6.74 -8.95
CA ALA A 134 14.17 -7.57 -7.76
C ALA A 134 12.92 -7.60 -6.89
N GLY A 135 12.79 -8.61 -6.03
CA GLY A 135 11.66 -8.79 -5.13
C GLY A 135 10.53 -9.68 -5.69
N PRO A 136 9.50 -9.97 -4.88
CA PRO A 136 8.41 -10.87 -5.23
C PRO A 136 7.74 -10.46 -6.54
N LYS A 137 7.66 -11.40 -7.48
CA LYS A 137 6.93 -11.25 -8.73
C LYS A 137 5.55 -11.88 -8.57
N ARG A 138 4.54 -11.23 -9.11
CA ARG A 138 3.18 -11.77 -9.20
C ARG A 138 3.18 -13.14 -9.89
N LEU A 139 2.33 -14.06 -9.42
CA LEU A 139 2.26 -15.46 -9.88
C LEU A 139 1.21 -15.71 -10.97
N HIS A 140 0.29 -14.78 -11.17
CA HIS A 140 -0.78 -14.83 -12.15
C HIS A 140 -1.11 -13.40 -12.61
N PRO A 141 -1.49 -13.14 -13.87
CA PRO A 141 -1.87 -11.80 -14.29
C PRO A 141 -3.04 -11.26 -13.46
N THR A 142 -3.19 -9.93 -13.38
CA THR A 142 -4.44 -9.38 -12.82
C THR A 142 -5.63 -9.82 -13.68
N PRO A 143 -6.81 -10.10 -13.08
CA PRO A 143 -7.97 -10.58 -13.85
C PRO A 143 -8.44 -9.60 -14.93
N LEU A 144 -8.20 -8.30 -14.71
CA LEU A 144 -8.56 -7.22 -15.62
C LEU A 144 -7.51 -6.10 -15.54
N SER A 145 -7.36 -5.34 -16.63
CA SER A 145 -6.53 -4.13 -16.60
C SER A 145 -7.16 -3.06 -15.71
N LEU A 146 -6.35 -2.19 -15.10
CA LEU A 146 -6.83 -1.15 -14.20
C LEU A 146 -7.80 -0.19 -14.90
N ALA A 147 -7.50 0.17 -16.16
CA ALA A 147 -8.36 1.03 -16.97
C ALA A 147 -9.73 0.39 -17.25
N ALA A 148 -9.78 -0.93 -17.40
CA ALA A 148 -11.02 -1.65 -17.67
C ALA A 148 -11.90 -1.85 -16.42
N LEU A 149 -11.46 -1.44 -15.22
CA LEU A 149 -12.37 -1.32 -14.06
C LEU A 149 -13.38 -0.19 -14.25
N GLY A 150 -13.13 0.77 -15.14
CA GLY A 150 -13.90 2.00 -15.23
C GLY A 150 -13.66 2.91 -14.02
N PRO A 151 -14.59 3.84 -13.73
CA PRO A 151 -14.47 4.74 -12.58
C PRO A 151 -14.41 3.97 -11.25
N VAL A 152 -13.47 4.38 -10.40
CA VAL A 152 -13.34 3.92 -9.00
C VAL A 152 -13.62 5.12 -8.12
N ASP A 153 -14.66 5.04 -7.29
CA ASP A 153 -15.04 6.14 -6.39
C ASP A 153 -13.99 6.32 -5.28
N VAL A 154 -13.59 5.21 -4.66
CA VAL A 154 -12.69 5.23 -3.49
C VAL A 154 -11.65 4.12 -3.57
N VAL A 155 -10.40 4.44 -3.29
CA VAL A 155 -9.36 3.47 -2.93
C VAL A 155 -9.22 3.43 -1.42
N VAL A 156 -9.23 2.23 -0.85
CA VAL A 156 -8.95 2.00 0.57
C VAL A 156 -7.63 1.27 0.69
N ILE A 157 -6.71 1.82 1.48
CA ILE A 157 -5.42 1.20 1.79
C ILE A 157 -5.43 0.73 3.24
N SER A 158 -4.97 -0.48 3.51
CA SER A 158 -4.83 -1.00 4.88
C SER A 158 -3.51 -0.59 5.52
N HIS A 159 -2.40 -0.60 4.77
CA HIS A 159 -1.06 -0.23 5.27
C HIS A 159 -0.06 0.01 4.13
N ASP A 160 1.16 0.43 4.48
CA ASP A 160 2.14 0.92 3.51
C ASP A 160 3.04 -0.14 2.86
N HIS A 161 2.79 -1.45 3.00
CA HIS A 161 3.68 -2.45 2.39
C HIS A 161 3.55 -2.51 0.86
N TYR A 162 4.58 -3.01 0.17
CA TYR A 162 4.62 -3.03 -1.30
C TYR A 162 3.56 -3.92 -1.96
N ASP A 163 3.02 -4.88 -1.22
CA ASP A 163 1.96 -5.79 -1.66
C ASP A 163 0.54 -5.30 -1.29
N HIS A 164 0.43 -4.09 -0.73
CA HIS A 164 -0.85 -3.42 -0.43
C HIS A 164 -0.92 -1.98 -0.98
N LEU A 165 0.24 -1.34 -1.11
CA LEU A 165 0.41 0.02 -1.61
C LEU A 165 1.41 0.06 -2.77
N ASP A 166 0.88 0.03 -3.99
CA ASP A 166 1.61 -0.12 -5.23
C ASP A 166 1.74 1.18 -6.03
N LEU A 167 2.97 1.63 -6.25
CA LEU A 167 3.27 2.90 -6.95
C LEU A 167 2.59 3.04 -8.32
N PRO A 168 2.75 2.10 -9.28
CA PRO A 168 2.15 2.25 -10.60
C PRO A 168 0.62 2.33 -10.53
N THR A 169 -0.01 1.57 -9.64
CA THR A 169 -1.47 1.63 -9.44
C THR A 169 -1.92 2.98 -8.89
N ILE A 170 -1.29 3.46 -7.82
CA ILE A 170 -1.64 4.76 -7.23
C ILE A 170 -1.44 5.90 -8.21
N ARG A 171 -0.36 5.87 -9.01
CA ARG A 171 -0.12 6.90 -10.04
C ARG A 171 -1.18 6.91 -11.13
N ALA A 172 -1.62 5.74 -11.59
CA ALA A 172 -2.69 5.66 -12.58
C ALA A 172 -4.00 6.25 -12.03
N LEU A 173 -4.35 5.96 -10.77
CA LEU A 173 -5.54 6.50 -10.10
C LEU A 173 -5.37 7.95 -9.63
N ALA A 174 -4.15 8.45 -9.51
CA ALA A 174 -3.89 9.87 -9.31
C ALA A 174 -4.30 10.69 -10.54
N GLY A 175 -4.37 10.09 -11.74
CA GLY A 175 -4.87 10.72 -12.95
C GLY A 175 -6.40 10.75 -13.11
N THR A 176 -7.16 10.24 -12.12
CA THR A 176 -8.62 10.20 -12.12
C THR A 176 -9.21 11.02 -10.96
N ASP A 177 -10.54 11.05 -10.84
CA ASP A 177 -11.26 11.67 -9.71
C ASP A 177 -11.34 10.80 -8.45
N THR A 178 -10.67 9.64 -8.45
CA THR A 178 -10.70 8.69 -7.33
C THR A 178 -10.24 9.33 -6.02
N VAL A 179 -10.99 9.11 -4.94
CA VAL A 179 -10.62 9.54 -3.59
C VAL A 179 -9.89 8.40 -2.88
N PHE A 180 -8.99 8.73 -1.95
CA PHE A 180 -8.19 7.76 -1.21
C PHE A 180 -8.48 7.85 0.29
N ALA A 181 -8.92 6.75 0.89
CA ALA A 181 -9.02 6.60 2.33
C ALA A 181 -7.86 5.72 2.82
N VAL A 182 -7.00 6.27 3.67
CA VAL A 182 -5.75 5.62 4.08
C VAL A 182 -5.45 5.84 5.57
N PRO A 183 -4.65 4.99 6.21
CA PRO A 183 -4.19 5.20 7.57
C PRO A 183 -3.33 6.46 7.69
N LEU A 184 -3.34 7.06 8.87
CA LEU A 184 -2.55 8.25 9.18
C LEU A 184 -1.06 8.06 8.84
N GLY A 185 -0.50 8.97 8.06
CA GLY A 185 0.90 8.95 7.63
C GLY A 185 1.12 8.34 6.25
N VAL A 186 0.23 7.44 5.79
CA VAL A 186 0.31 6.85 4.43
C VAL A 186 0.13 7.92 3.36
N GLY A 187 -0.61 8.99 3.63
CA GLY A 187 -0.83 10.10 2.70
C GLY A 187 0.45 10.78 2.22
N ALA A 188 1.55 10.71 2.99
CA ALA A 188 2.84 11.23 2.56
C ALA A 188 3.38 10.52 1.30
N HIS A 189 3.12 9.20 1.17
CA HIS A 189 3.49 8.44 -0.01
C HIS A 189 2.64 8.83 -1.22
N LEU A 190 1.31 8.89 -1.03
CA LEU A 190 0.35 9.25 -2.07
C LEU A 190 0.61 10.68 -2.61
N GLU A 191 0.86 11.64 -1.72
CA GLU A 191 1.20 13.01 -2.08
C GLU A 191 2.45 13.07 -2.96
N ARG A 192 3.50 12.34 -2.57
CA ARG A 192 4.73 12.24 -3.37
C ARG A 192 4.50 11.57 -4.73
N TRP A 193 3.48 10.72 -4.85
CA TRP A 193 3.13 10.05 -6.10
C TRP A 193 2.10 10.81 -6.94
N GLY A 194 1.70 12.01 -6.53
CA GLY A 194 0.88 12.93 -7.31
C GLY A 194 -0.59 12.96 -6.93
N VAL A 195 -1.00 12.33 -5.82
CA VAL A 195 -2.37 12.46 -5.31
C VAL A 195 -2.52 13.80 -4.57
N PRO A 196 -3.44 14.69 -4.99
CA PRO A 196 -3.70 15.94 -4.28
C PRO A 196 -4.23 15.70 -2.87
N ALA A 197 -3.79 16.53 -1.91
CA ALA A 197 -4.25 16.46 -0.51
C ALA A 197 -5.78 16.48 -0.36
N ALA A 198 -6.48 17.23 -1.22
CA ALA A 198 -7.94 17.33 -1.21
C ALA A 198 -8.67 16.03 -1.58
N ARG A 199 -7.99 15.04 -2.17
CA ARG A 199 -8.55 13.72 -2.50
C ARG A 199 -8.12 12.63 -1.51
N MET A 200 -7.57 13.00 -0.36
CA MET A 200 -7.11 12.05 0.65
C MET A 200 -7.84 12.26 1.98
N HIS A 201 -8.31 11.15 2.54
CA HIS A 201 -8.77 11.05 3.92
C HIS A 201 -7.78 10.17 4.69
N GLU A 202 -6.93 10.79 5.49
CA GLU A 202 -6.05 10.09 6.42
C GLU A 202 -6.75 9.86 7.75
N LEU A 203 -6.86 8.61 8.18
CA LEU A 203 -7.59 8.20 9.38
C LEU A 203 -6.66 7.58 10.42
N ASP A 204 -6.77 8.03 11.66
CA ASP A 204 -6.32 7.29 12.84
C ASP A 204 -7.35 6.22 13.22
N TRP A 205 -7.00 5.28 14.10
CA TRP A 205 -7.95 4.27 14.55
C TRP A 205 -9.17 4.88 15.23
N ASN A 206 -10.33 4.32 14.87
CA ASN A 206 -11.68 4.72 15.26
C ASN A 206 -12.15 6.06 14.67
N GLU A 207 -11.35 6.72 13.84
CA GLU A 207 -11.83 7.84 13.03
C GLU A 207 -12.62 7.32 11.83
N THR A 208 -13.58 8.14 11.39
CA THR A 208 -14.48 7.83 10.27
C THR A 208 -14.45 8.98 9.26
N ALA A 209 -14.42 8.64 7.97
CA ALA A 209 -14.70 9.57 6.88
C ALA A 209 -15.88 9.05 6.05
N THR A 210 -16.74 9.97 5.60
CA THR A 210 -17.76 9.66 4.60
C THR A 210 -17.25 10.06 3.23
N VAL A 211 -17.08 9.10 2.34
CA VAL A 211 -16.56 9.28 0.99
C VAL A 211 -17.53 8.66 0.00
N ALA A 212 -17.94 9.41 -1.03
CA ALA A 212 -18.92 8.96 -2.03
C ALA A 212 -20.24 8.42 -1.42
N GLY A 213 -20.64 8.92 -0.24
CA GLY A 213 -21.83 8.44 0.48
C GLY A 213 -21.61 7.19 1.35
N ILE A 214 -20.38 6.67 1.40
CA ILE A 214 -20.01 5.50 2.21
C ILE A 214 -19.20 5.94 3.41
N SER A 215 -19.60 5.51 4.60
CA SER A 215 -18.83 5.73 5.83
C SER A 215 -17.74 4.65 5.96
N LEU A 216 -16.50 5.10 6.04
CA LEU A 216 -15.32 4.27 6.22
C LEU A 216 -14.71 4.59 7.58
N THR A 217 -14.66 3.60 8.45
CA THR A 217 -14.04 3.69 9.78
C THR A 217 -12.75 2.89 9.79
N ALA A 218 -11.62 3.53 10.09
CA ALA A 218 -10.36 2.82 10.24
C ALA A 218 -10.35 2.07 11.58
N THR A 219 -10.28 0.75 11.56
CA THR A 219 -10.29 -0.07 12.78
C THR A 219 -8.89 -0.58 13.14
N PRO A 220 -8.60 -0.84 14.43
CA PRO A 220 -7.32 -1.39 14.83
C PRO A 220 -7.07 -2.76 14.21
N ALA A 221 -5.90 -2.92 13.59
CA ALA A 221 -5.38 -4.20 13.13
C ALA A 221 -4.07 -4.55 13.85
N ARG A 222 -3.70 -5.84 13.85
CA ARG A 222 -2.43 -6.30 14.43
C ARG A 222 -1.36 -6.50 13.35
N HIS A 223 -0.61 -5.45 13.04
CA HIS A 223 0.36 -5.45 11.94
C HIS A 223 1.48 -4.41 12.14
N PHE A 224 2.14 -4.01 11.06
CA PHE A 224 3.17 -2.98 11.04
C PHE A 224 3.26 -2.29 9.67
N CYS A 225 3.99 -1.19 9.62
CA CYS A 225 4.34 -0.47 8.41
C CYS A 225 5.87 -0.41 8.21
N GLY A 226 6.28 -0.16 6.98
CA GLY A 226 7.66 0.12 6.59
C GLY A 226 7.96 -0.19 5.13
N ARG A 227 8.42 0.83 4.38
CA ARG A 227 8.88 0.67 2.99
C ARG A 227 10.40 0.67 2.82
N GLY A 228 11.16 1.06 3.84
CA GLY A 228 12.61 1.25 3.77
C GLY A 228 13.41 0.45 4.78
N LEU A 229 14.69 0.19 4.48
CA LEU A 229 15.64 -0.51 5.35
C LEU A 229 15.89 0.19 6.71
N ARG A 230 15.55 1.48 6.81
CA ARG A 230 15.68 2.32 8.02
C ARG A 230 14.40 3.09 8.33
N ASN A 231 13.23 2.67 7.83
CA ASN A 231 12.00 3.40 8.10
C ASN A 231 11.70 3.38 9.61
N GLN A 232 11.58 4.57 10.18
CA GLN A 232 10.82 4.77 11.41
C GLN A 232 9.35 4.54 11.03
N GLN A 233 8.61 3.75 11.81
CA GLN A 233 7.23 3.36 11.52
C GLN A 233 6.28 4.53 11.74
N HIS A 234 6.37 5.55 10.89
CA HIS A 234 5.59 6.79 10.98
C HIS A 234 4.28 6.73 10.19
N ALA A 235 3.93 5.58 9.61
CA ALA A 235 2.63 5.33 9.02
C ALA A 235 1.88 4.31 9.89
N LEU A 236 0.60 4.55 10.10
CA LEU A 236 -0.31 3.64 10.77
C LEU A 236 -0.73 2.51 9.80
N TRP A 237 -1.30 1.43 10.35
CA TRP A 237 -1.97 0.35 9.62
C TRP A 237 -3.39 0.18 10.17
N ALA A 238 -4.36 -0.23 9.36
CA ALA A 238 -5.76 -0.40 9.77
C ALA A 238 -6.44 -1.54 9.01
N SER A 239 -7.61 -1.94 9.50
CA SER A 239 -8.61 -2.73 8.76
C SER A 239 -9.85 -1.92 8.46
#